data_AF-A0A9P5RP31-F1
#
_entry.id   AF-A0A9P5RP31-F1
#
_cell.length_a   1.000
_cell.length_b   1.000
_cell.length_c   1.000
_cell.angle_alpha   90.00
_cell.angle_beta   90.00
_cell.angle_gamma   90.00
#
_symmetry.space_group_name_H-M   'P 1'
#
loop_
_entity.id
_entity.type
_entity.pdbx_description
1 polymer ?
#
loop_
_entity_poly.entity_id
_entity_poly.type
_entity_poly.pdbx_seq_one_letter_code
_entity_poly.pdbx_strand_id
1 'polypeptide(L)'
;WNTKMVITCRTQFLGPDYYNHFVPQGEGGHYDRPALNMFQEAVIAPFSKAQIENYVEQYVPLGPRTWHTQDYMDRLIAIPNLLDLVRNPFLLSLALEALPGVTEGKQDLSKISITRVQLYDTFVTHWLDVNKRRLQTNNALSVDDRAMLSQLASEGFIFWGLDYATRLAQAIFDKQDGNPVVKYSPIRDKNTWKTEFLGSQTKARLLRESSPLTRTDNQFRFLHRSMLEYFFSRAIYSPVKIDDDSDLEDDAGSPCSPFLDADSSLFRRNLLPEPSIIQFLCDRVKSNPDFKQQLRAVIEQSKTDAGAATGAANAITILVRAGVSFNGADLRGVRIPGADLSEGQFDSAQLQEADLTGANLSRSWLRQADLSNAQLRDVQYEELPYLEMSSRVYSCAYSPDGTLLAAGLFKGDLEIYNTSTWTIVLRIIDVKDVRSIAFSPNSQQIVFSDDDRKVRLWDCASGKEVLVMEGHTREVYSVEFSPCGRQIASASEDETVRLWDAQTGESRFVLKGHTGIVASVKFSPDGRHIVSGSWDGTIRFWDVETGEPGRILSPVLGMGDGLPLAMTMVCCSFGMRSPESQV
;
A
#
# COMPACT_ATOMS: atom_id res chain seq x y z
N TRP A 1 -23.72 15.97 -26.05
CA TRP A 1 -22.58 15.05 -25.84
C TRP A 1 -22.24 15.08 -24.36
N ASN A 2 -22.61 14.03 -23.62
CA ASN A 2 -22.42 13.94 -22.16
C ASN A 2 -21.05 13.34 -21.80
N THR A 3 -20.02 13.63 -22.62
CA THR A 3 -18.68 13.08 -22.47
C THR A 3 -17.92 13.88 -21.42
N LYS A 4 -17.54 13.23 -20.32
CA LYS A 4 -16.58 13.77 -19.36
C LYS A 4 -15.19 13.37 -19.83
N MET A 5 -14.31 14.34 -20.09
CA MET A 5 -12.94 14.11 -20.51
C MET A 5 -11.98 14.54 -19.41
N VAL A 6 -11.02 13.68 -19.07
CA VAL A 6 -9.90 13.98 -18.17
C VAL A 6 -8.62 13.89 -18.99
N ILE A 7 -7.84 14.97 -19.00
CA ILE A 7 -6.49 14.98 -19.58
C ILE A 7 -5.52 15.20 -18.42
N THR A 8 -4.58 14.28 -18.24
CA THR A 8 -3.52 14.40 -17.23
C THR A 8 -2.18 13.94 -17.80
N CYS A 9 -1.11 14.63 -17.42
CA CYS A 9 0.27 14.20 -17.65
C CYS A 9 0.88 13.49 -16.43
N ARG A 10 0.04 13.17 -15.43
CA ARG A 10 0.45 12.61 -14.13
C ARG A 10 -0.45 11.46 -13.72
N THR A 11 -0.42 10.39 -14.50
CA THR A 11 -1.26 9.19 -14.31
C THR A 11 -1.07 8.54 -12.95
N GLN A 12 0.09 8.70 -12.31
CA GLN A 12 0.35 8.17 -10.96
C GLN A 12 -0.58 8.71 -9.86
N PHE A 13 -1.27 9.84 -10.07
CA PHE A 13 -2.24 10.39 -9.12
C PHE A 13 -3.65 9.83 -9.30
N LEU A 14 -3.88 9.02 -10.33
CA LEU A 14 -5.17 8.39 -10.56
C LEU A 14 -5.39 7.18 -9.62
N GLY A 15 -4.30 6.62 -9.08
CA GLY A 15 -4.31 5.38 -8.28
C GLY A 15 -4.30 4.12 -9.16
N PRO A 16 -3.99 2.94 -8.59
CA PRO A 16 -3.93 1.68 -9.35
C PRO A 16 -5.29 1.28 -9.95
N ASP A 17 -6.39 1.57 -9.25
CA ASP A 17 -7.75 1.19 -9.66
C ASP A 17 -8.53 2.32 -10.35
N TYR A 18 -7.84 3.30 -10.91
CA TYR A 18 -8.49 4.45 -11.52
C TYR A 18 -9.50 4.06 -12.60
N TYR A 19 -9.24 2.97 -13.32
CA TYR A 19 -10.15 2.41 -14.31
C TYR A 19 -11.56 2.22 -13.74
N ASN A 20 -11.68 1.65 -12.54
CA ASN A 20 -12.96 1.40 -11.88
C ASN A 20 -13.69 2.70 -11.47
N HIS A 21 -12.95 3.80 -11.27
CA HIS A 21 -13.53 5.12 -10.96
C HIS A 21 -14.10 5.83 -12.20
N PHE A 22 -13.60 5.52 -13.40
CA PHE A 22 -14.03 6.19 -14.63
C PHE A 22 -14.97 5.35 -15.50
N VAL A 23 -15.08 4.04 -15.26
CA VAL A 23 -16.08 3.19 -15.93
C VAL A 23 -17.46 3.43 -15.31
N PRO A 24 -18.47 3.88 -16.09
CA PRO A 24 -19.82 4.02 -15.60
C PRO A 24 -20.41 2.65 -15.22
N GLN A 25 -21.04 2.54 -14.05
CA GLN A 25 -21.89 1.39 -13.74
C GLN A 25 -23.18 1.49 -14.56
N GLY A 26 -23.60 0.37 -15.15
CA GLY A 26 -24.85 0.32 -15.91
C GLY A 26 -26.04 0.66 -15.00
N GLU A 27 -26.99 1.44 -15.49
CA GLU A 27 -28.27 1.64 -14.80
C GLU A 27 -29.20 0.46 -15.12
N GLY A 28 -29.28 -0.55 -14.25
CA GLY A 28 -30.48 -1.37 -14.12
C GLY A 28 -30.31 -2.89 -14.04
N GLY A 29 -30.27 -3.41 -12.82
CA GLY A 29 -30.72 -4.76 -12.46
C GLY A 29 -29.65 -5.61 -11.76
N HIS A 30 -30.07 -6.64 -11.02
CA HIS A 30 -29.23 -7.50 -10.15
C HIS A 30 -28.03 -8.22 -10.80
N TYR A 31 -27.73 -7.95 -12.09
CA TYR A 31 -26.57 -8.43 -12.84
C TYR A 31 -25.94 -7.31 -13.70
N ASP A 32 -25.67 -6.14 -13.12
CA ASP A 32 -25.04 -5.04 -13.85
C ASP A 32 -23.56 -5.37 -14.17
N ARG A 33 -23.29 -5.72 -15.44
CA ARG A 33 -21.93 -5.81 -15.98
C ARG A 33 -21.39 -4.39 -16.29
N PRO A 34 -20.11 -4.11 -16.02
CA PRO A 34 -19.51 -2.80 -16.32
C PRO A 34 -19.65 -2.45 -17.81
N ALA A 35 -20.08 -1.23 -18.11
CA ALA A 35 -20.25 -0.74 -19.49
C ALA A 35 -18.89 -0.35 -20.10
N LEU A 36 -18.02 -1.35 -20.32
CA LEU A 36 -16.64 -1.18 -20.82
C LEU A 36 -16.55 -0.36 -22.12
N ASN A 37 -17.59 -0.38 -22.95
CA ASN A 37 -17.66 0.38 -24.21
C ASN A 37 -17.82 1.90 -24.02
N MET A 38 -18.05 2.37 -22.79
CA MET A 38 -18.25 3.79 -22.47
C MET A 38 -16.99 4.50 -21.95
N PHE A 39 -15.91 3.76 -21.70
CA PHE A 39 -14.61 4.31 -21.32
C PHE A 39 -13.61 4.17 -22.47
N GLN A 40 -12.95 5.27 -22.82
CA GLN A 40 -11.86 5.28 -23.80
C GLN A 40 -10.63 5.92 -23.18
N GLU A 41 -9.49 5.24 -23.28
CA GLU A 41 -8.20 5.74 -22.83
C GLU A 41 -7.29 5.97 -24.04
N ALA A 42 -6.60 7.10 -24.04
CA ALA A 42 -5.52 7.38 -24.96
C ALA A 42 -4.29 7.82 -24.16
N VAL A 43 -3.18 7.08 -24.29
CA VAL A 43 -1.92 7.36 -23.60
C VAL A 43 -0.90 7.89 -24.59
N ILE A 44 -0.28 9.02 -24.26
CA ILE A 44 0.85 9.53 -25.03
C ILE A 44 2.06 8.65 -24.70
N ALA A 45 2.57 7.93 -25.70
CA ALA A 45 3.73 7.09 -25.55
C ALA A 45 4.98 7.91 -25.15
N PRO A 46 5.85 7.39 -24.27
CA PRO A 46 7.15 8.00 -24.02
C PRO A 46 7.97 8.15 -25.31
N PHE A 47 8.90 9.11 -25.34
CA PHE A 47 9.72 9.30 -26.53
C PHE A 47 10.52 8.04 -26.89
N SER A 48 10.44 7.66 -28.16
CA SER A 48 11.34 6.68 -28.75
C SER A 48 12.75 7.26 -28.91
N LYS A 49 13.76 6.39 -29.09
CA LYS A 49 15.14 6.81 -29.33
C LYS A 49 15.26 7.79 -30.50
N ALA A 50 14.57 7.52 -31.61
CA ALA A 50 14.58 8.39 -32.79
C ALA A 50 13.95 9.77 -32.53
N GLN A 51 12.91 9.84 -31.71
CA GLN A 51 12.31 11.11 -31.30
C GLN A 51 13.21 11.90 -30.36
N ILE A 52 13.94 11.23 -29.47
CA ILE A 52 14.96 11.86 -28.62
C ILE A 52 16.07 12.46 -29.50
N GLU A 53 16.59 11.71 -30.46
CA GLU A 53 17.63 12.16 -31.38
C GLU A 53 17.20 13.40 -32.19
N ASN A 54 16.02 13.35 -32.81
CA ASN A 54 15.45 14.49 -33.52
C ASN A 54 15.25 15.72 -32.61
N TYR A 55 14.82 15.50 -31.35
CA TYR A 55 14.74 16.60 -30.39
C TYR A 55 16.10 17.22 -30.09
N VAL A 56 17.15 16.40 -29.92
CA VAL A 56 18.53 16.86 -29.67
C VAL A 56 19.07 17.64 -30.87
N GLU A 57 18.81 17.18 -32.09
CA GLU A 57 19.18 17.88 -33.34
C GLU A 57 18.57 19.29 -33.41
N GLN A 58 17.32 19.44 -33.00
CA GLN A 58 16.65 20.74 -32.91
C GLN A 58 17.12 21.56 -31.71
N TYR A 59 17.55 20.90 -30.64
CA TYR A 59 17.98 21.53 -29.40
C TYR A 59 19.34 22.22 -29.53
N VAL A 60 20.35 21.54 -30.08
CA VAL A 60 21.75 22.00 -30.16
C VAL A 60 21.89 23.41 -30.76
N PRO A 61 21.17 23.79 -31.85
CA PRO A 61 21.29 25.12 -32.46
C PRO A 61 20.68 26.28 -31.65
N LEU A 62 19.88 26.02 -30.61
CA LEU A 62 19.11 27.06 -29.89
C LEU A 62 19.94 27.98 -28.99
N GLY A 63 21.24 27.71 -28.82
CA GLY A 63 22.13 28.57 -28.04
C GLY A 63 23.61 28.29 -28.32
N PRO A 64 24.52 29.17 -27.87
CA PRO A 64 25.96 28.93 -28.00
C PRO A 64 26.36 27.76 -27.10
N ARG A 65 26.44 26.56 -27.68
CA ARG A 65 26.81 25.32 -26.99
C ARG A 65 28.12 24.77 -27.53
N THR A 66 28.86 24.09 -26.67
CA THR A 66 30.14 23.44 -27.01
C THR A 66 29.98 22.02 -27.50
N TRP A 67 28.82 21.38 -27.22
CA TRP A 67 28.55 19.98 -27.58
C TRP A 67 27.71 19.87 -28.85
N HIS A 68 28.03 18.89 -29.68
CA HIS A 68 27.26 18.51 -30.86
C HIS A 68 26.21 17.44 -30.53
N THR A 69 25.28 17.17 -31.46
CA THR A 69 24.24 16.13 -31.30
C THR A 69 24.84 14.78 -30.93
N GLN A 70 25.94 14.39 -31.59
CA GLN A 70 26.61 13.12 -31.33
C GLN A 70 27.12 13.02 -29.90
N ASP A 71 27.70 14.10 -29.36
CA ASP A 71 28.21 14.13 -27.98
C ASP A 71 27.08 13.86 -26.98
N TYR A 72 25.92 14.50 -27.17
CA TYR A 72 24.75 14.25 -26.33
C TYR A 72 24.25 12.81 -26.44
N MET A 73 24.08 12.31 -27.66
CA MET A 73 23.57 10.95 -27.89
C MET A 73 24.52 9.88 -27.35
N ASP A 74 25.83 10.07 -27.51
CA ASP A 74 26.84 9.16 -26.96
C ASP A 74 26.78 9.11 -25.44
N ARG A 75 26.59 10.25 -24.75
CA ARG A 75 26.44 10.29 -23.29
C ARG A 75 25.13 9.68 -22.81
N LEU A 76 24.03 9.94 -23.53
CA LEU A 76 22.71 9.36 -23.22
C LEU A 76 22.72 7.82 -23.33
N ILE A 77 23.50 7.27 -24.26
CA ILE A 77 23.65 5.82 -24.46
C ILE A 77 24.69 5.23 -23.50
N ALA A 78 25.78 5.94 -23.23
CA ALA A 78 26.89 5.43 -22.42
C ALA A 78 26.60 5.38 -20.92
N ILE A 79 25.71 6.25 -20.41
CA ILE A 79 25.34 6.29 -18.99
C ILE A 79 24.12 5.37 -18.77
N PRO A 80 24.24 4.28 -17.99
CA PRO A 80 23.24 3.23 -17.83
C PRO A 80 21.77 3.66 -17.89
N ASN A 81 21.07 3.89 -16.81
CA ASN A 81 19.64 4.20 -16.76
C ASN A 81 19.16 5.52 -17.43
N LEU A 82 20.03 6.28 -18.11
CA LEU A 82 19.75 7.66 -18.50
C LEU A 82 18.79 7.74 -19.70
N LEU A 83 18.95 6.86 -20.70
CA LEU A 83 18.10 6.85 -21.89
C LEU A 83 16.62 6.63 -21.52
N ASP A 84 16.35 5.73 -20.57
CA ASP A 84 14.99 5.46 -20.09
C ASP A 84 14.41 6.63 -19.29
N LEU A 85 15.27 7.34 -18.54
CA LEU A 85 14.86 8.50 -17.77
C LEU A 85 14.46 9.69 -18.67
N VAL A 86 15.16 9.90 -19.79
CA VAL A 86 14.88 10.99 -20.73
C VAL A 86 13.77 10.67 -21.75
N ARG A 87 13.17 9.48 -21.69
CA ARG A 87 11.92 9.21 -22.43
C ARG A 87 10.78 10.13 -22.01
N ASN A 88 10.87 10.73 -20.81
CA ASN A 88 10.01 11.83 -20.39
C ASN A 88 10.49 13.15 -21.02
N PRO A 89 9.65 13.87 -21.79
CA PRO A 89 10.07 15.07 -22.53
C PRO A 89 10.65 16.18 -21.64
N PHE A 90 10.10 16.37 -20.44
CA PHE A 90 10.61 17.40 -19.52
C PHE A 90 11.98 17.00 -18.96
N LEU A 91 12.16 15.72 -18.60
CA LEU A 91 13.46 15.22 -18.14
C LEU A 91 14.52 15.23 -19.25
N LEU A 92 14.15 15.03 -20.52
CA LEU A 92 15.06 15.20 -21.64
C LEU A 92 15.60 16.64 -21.69
N SER A 93 14.72 17.64 -21.64
CA SER A 93 15.16 19.04 -21.66
C SER A 93 16.09 19.39 -20.49
N LEU A 94 15.77 18.92 -19.29
CA LEU A 94 16.61 19.09 -18.10
C LEU A 94 17.96 18.38 -18.24
N ALA A 95 17.96 17.14 -18.74
CA ALA A 95 19.16 16.35 -18.91
C ALA A 95 20.11 17.00 -19.90
N LEU A 96 19.64 17.47 -21.05
CA LEU A 96 20.52 18.09 -22.06
C LEU A 96 21.17 19.39 -21.55
N GLU A 97 20.53 20.10 -20.64
CA GLU A 97 21.14 21.27 -19.98
C GLU A 97 22.14 20.86 -18.89
N ALA A 98 21.85 19.80 -18.12
CA ALA A 98 22.66 19.36 -16.99
C ALA A 98 23.88 18.50 -17.39
N LEU A 99 23.78 17.73 -18.48
CA LEU A 99 24.74 16.68 -18.86
C LEU A 99 26.19 17.14 -18.97
N PRO A 100 26.50 18.31 -19.54
CA PRO A 100 27.87 18.82 -19.58
C PRO A 100 28.50 18.90 -18.19
N GLY A 101 27.77 19.42 -17.19
CA GLY A 101 28.26 19.50 -15.82
C GLY A 101 28.32 18.16 -15.10
N VAL A 102 27.39 17.23 -15.37
CA VAL A 102 27.36 15.92 -14.70
C VAL A 102 28.50 15.00 -15.15
N THR A 103 28.97 15.16 -16.39
CA THR A 103 29.98 14.29 -17.02
C THR A 103 31.38 14.90 -17.03
N GLU A 104 31.53 16.17 -16.65
CA GLU A 104 32.81 16.85 -16.55
C GLU A 104 33.75 16.12 -15.56
N GLY A 105 34.98 15.84 -16.01
CA GLY A 105 36.01 15.18 -15.21
C GLY A 105 35.82 13.68 -14.97
N LYS A 106 34.80 13.02 -15.54
CA LYS A 106 34.54 11.58 -15.34
C LYS A 106 35.07 10.73 -16.51
N GLN A 107 35.97 9.79 -16.21
CA GLN A 107 36.63 8.95 -17.22
C GLN A 107 35.83 7.70 -17.61
N ASP A 108 35.07 7.10 -16.70
CA ASP A 108 34.27 5.89 -16.96
C ASP A 108 32.78 6.16 -16.69
N LEU A 109 32.02 6.38 -17.76
CA LEU A 109 30.60 6.71 -17.69
C LEU A 109 29.69 5.49 -17.46
N SER A 110 30.19 4.29 -17.75
CA SER A 110 29.42 3.05 -17.65
C SER A 110 29.10 2.65 -16.20
N LYS A 111 29.86 3.19 -15.24
CA LYS A 111 29.68 2.96 -13.80
C LYS A 111 28.83 4.03 -13.11
N ILE A 112 28.40 5.06 -13.84
CA ILE A 112 27.63 6.16 -13.28
C ILE A 112 26.15 5.81 -13.37
N SER A 113 25.46 5.78 -12.23
CA SER A 113 23.99 5.79 -12.20
C SER A 113 23.54 7.21 -11.91
N ILE A 114 22.84 7.84 -12.86
CA ILE A 114 22.29 9.18 -12.66
C ILE A 114 20.87 9.06 -12.13
N THR A 115 20.61 9.60 -10.94
CA THR A 115 19.24 9.66 -10.41
C THR A 115 18.50 10.89 -10.97
N ARG A 116 17.17 10.88 -10.89
CA ARG A 116 16.37 12.04 -11.31
C ARG A 116 16.76 13.27 -10.49
N VAL A 117 16.94 13.10 -9.19
CA VAL A 117 17.36 14.16 -8.26
C VAL A 117 18.66 14.83 -8.70
N GLN A 118 19.66 14.06 -9.14
CA GLN A 118 20.94 14.62 -9.58
C GLN A 118 20.77 15.54 -10.80
N LEU A 119 19.91 15.17 -11.76
CA LEU A 119 19.62 16.06 -12.89
C LEU A 119 18.97 17.37 -12.46
N TYR A 120 18.05 17.33 -11.49
CA TYR A 120 17.44 18.54 -10.95
C TYR A 120 18.45 19.37 -10.17
N ASP A 121 19.29 18.76 -9.33
CA ASP A 121 20.35 19.44 -8.58
C ASP A 121 21.29 20.19 -9.54
N THR A 122 21.75 19.52 -10.60
CA THR A 122 22.64 20.15 -11.59
C THR A 122 21.93 21.23 -12.40
N PHE A 123 20.70 20.97 -12.87
CA PHE A 123 19.94 21.96 -13.61
C PHE A 123 19.68 23.23 -12.80
N VAL A 124 19.21 23.10 -11.55
CA VAL A 124 18.88 24.26 -10.71
C VAL A 124 20.14 25.04 -10.36
N THR A 125 21.25 24.35 -10.07
CA THR A 125 22.55 24.99 -9.82
C THR A 125 23.00 25.77 -11.05
N HIS A 126 22.93 25.16 -12.24
CA HIS A 126 23.27 25.83 -13.50
C HIS A 126 22.35 27.03 -13.78
N TRP A 127 21.03 26.87 -13.59
CA TRP A 127 20.05 27.92 -13.77
C TRP A 127 20.35 29.13 -12.88
N LEU A 128 20.62 28.90 -11.59
CA LEU A 128 20.96 29.95 -10.64
C LEU A 128 22.27 30.65 -11.01
N ASP A 129 23.28 29.91 -11.46
CA ASP A 129 24.55 30.48 -11.89
C ASP A 129 24.43 31.34 -13.16
N VAL A 130 23.67 30.87 -14.16
CA VAL A 130 23.39 31.65 -15.39
C VAL A 130 22.65 32.94 -15.04
N ASN A 131 21.63 32.88 -14.18
CA ASN A 131 20.87 34.06 -13.80
C ASN A 131 21.64 34.99 -12.86
N LYS A 132 22.54 34.48 -12.02
CA LYS A 132 23.52 35.28 -11.28
C LYS A 132 24.36 36.12 -12.24
N ARG A 133 24.94 35.49 -13.27
CA ARG A 133 25.76 36.18 -14.29
C ARG A 133 24.95 37.23 -15.05
N ARG A 134 23.69 36.94 -15.40
CA ARG A 134 22.78 37.91 -16.05
C ARG A 134 22.47 39.11 -15.16
N LEU A 135 22.26 38.90 -13.86
CA LEU A 135 22.05 40.00 -12.91
C LEU A 135 23.32 40.85 -12.77
N GLN A 136 24.50 40.23 -12.70
CA GLN A 136 25.78 40.95 -12.60
C GLN A 136 26.11 41.81 -13.82
N THR A 137 25.68 41.40 -15.02
CA THR A 137 25.86 42.16 -16.26
C THR A 137 24.74 43.14 -16.55
N ASN A 138 23.70 43.20 -15.72
CA ASN A 138 22.56 44.08 -15.92
C ASN A 138 22.85 45.51 -15.44
N ASN A 139 23.09 46.41 -16.39
CA ASN A 139 23.37 47.82 -16.12
C ASN A 139 22.17 48.60 -15.54
N ALA A 140 20.95 48.07 -15.62
CA ALA A 140 19.73 48.72 -15.14
C ALA A 140 19.43 48.50 -13.63
N LEU A 141 20.27 47.75 -12.91
CA LEU A 141 20.10 47.55 -11.46
C LEU A 141 20.40 48.83 -10.67
N SER A 142 19.60 49.10 -9.64
CA SER A 142 19.81 50.22 -8.71
C SER A 142 21.06 50.03 -7.85
N VAL A 143 21.52 51.10 -7.17
CA VAL A 143 22.70 51.04 -6.28
C VAL A 143 22.48 50.02 -5.15
N ASP A 144 21.29 50.03 -4.55
CA ASP A 144 20.92 49.11 -3.47
C ASP A 144 20.86 47.65 -3.96
N ASP A 145 20.36 47.43 -5.17
CA ASP A 145 20.34 46.09 -5.78
C ASP A 145 21.75 45.55 -6.02
N ARG A 146 22.67 46.40 -6.47
CA ARG A 146 24.07 46.00 -6.70
C ARG A 146 24.76 45.67 -5.38
N ALA A 147 24.54 46.47 -4.33
CA ALA A 147 25.10 46.20 -3.01
C ALA A 147 24.60 44.85 -2.46
N MET A 148 23.30 44.60 -2.52
CA MET A 148 22.71 43.32 -2.09
C MET A 148 23.18 42.15 -2.95
N LEU A 149 23.30 42.34 -4.27
CA LEU A 149 23.80 41.29 -5.18
C LEU A 149 25.26 40.94 -4.88
N SER A 150 26.10 41.94 -4.58
CA SER A 150 27.48 41.72 -4.15
C SER A 150 27.55 40.95 -2.84
N GLN A 151 26.70 41.27 -1.87
CA GLN A 151 26.60 40.53 -0.59
C GLN A 151 26.17 39.08 -0.81
N LEU A 152 25.10 38.85 -1.58
CA LEU A 152 24.65 37.49 -1.90
C LEU A 152 25.72 36.71 -2.67
N ALA A 153 26.51 37.39 -3.51
CA ALA A 153 27.60 36.75 -4.25
C ALA A 153 28.75 36.31 -3.32
N SER A 154 29.12 37.10 -2.31
CA SER A 154 30.15 36.74 -1.34
C SER A 154 29.70 35.65 -0.37
N GLU A 155 28.42 35.63 0.02
CA GLU A 155 27.85 34.61 0.92
C GLU A 155 27.44 33.31 0.21
N GLY A 156 27.61 33.23 -1.12
CA GLY A 156 27.20 32.08 -1.91
C GLY A 156 25.79 32.22 -2.51
N PHE A 157 25.71 32.91 -3.66
CA PHE A 157 24.43 33.23 -4.32
C PHE A 157 23.58 31.98 -4.64
N ILE A 158 24.23 30.88 -5.03
CA ILE A 158 23.55 29.63 -5.36
C ILE A 158 22.88 29.04 -4.11
N PHE A 159 23.55 29.09 -2.95
CA PHE A 159 22.99 28.63 -1.68
C PHE A 159 21.71 29.41 -1.35
N TRP A 160 21.78 30.75 -1.36
CA TRP A 160 20.61 31.59 -1.09
C TRP A 160 19.48 31.43 -2.10
N GLY A 161 19.80 31.20 -3.38
CA GLY A 161 18.80 30.90 -4.41
C GLY A 161 18.09 29.57 -4.17
N LEU A 162 18.85 28.53 -3.79
CA LEU A 162 18.31 27.23 -3.41
C LEU A 162 17.45 27.32 -2.14
N ASP A 163 17.94 28.02 -1.11
CA ASP A 163 17.21 28.24 0.15
C ASP A 163 15.88 28.96 -0.11
N TYR A 164 15.91 30.07 -0.84
CA TYR A 164 14.72 30.83 -1.20
C TYR A 164 13.68 29.95 -1.91
N ALA A 165 14.10 29.19 -2.93
CA ALA A 165 13.18 28.33 -3.69
C ALA A 165 12.64 27.16 -2.83
N THR A 166 13.46 26.61 -1.94
CA THR A 166 13.10 25.53 -1.00
C THR A 166 12.07 26.03 0.02
N ARG A 167 12.33 27.18 0.66
CA ARG A 167 11.40 27.82 1.61
C ARG A 167 10.10 28.24 0.95
N LEU A 168 10.15 28.76 -0.28
CA LEU A 168 8.95 29.08 -1.05
C LEU A 168 8.12 27.82 -1.32
N ALA A 169 8.76 26.73 -1.74
CA ALA A 169 8.07 25.45 -1.96
C ALA A 169 7.44 24.90 -0.67
N GLN A 170 8.18 24.95 0.44
CA GLN A 170 7.66 24.58 1.77
C GLN A 170 6.44 25.41 2.16
N ALA A 171 6.51 26.74 2.04
CA ALA A 171 5.38 27.62 2.32
C ALA A 171 4.16 27.34 1.41
N ILE A 172 4.40 26.96 0.15
CA ILE A 172 3.34 26.55 -0.77
C ILE A 172 2.64 25.27 -0.29
N PHE A 173 3.40 24.27 0.17
CA PHE A 173 2.80 23.05 0.72
C PHE A 173 2.08 23.30 2.05
N ASP A 174 2.70 24.06 2.95
CA ASP A 174 2.16 24.30 4.29
C ASP A 174 0.95 25.24 4.31
N LYS A 175 0.89 26.24 3.41
CA LYS A 175 -0.12 27.31 3.46
C LYS A 175 -1.18 27.25 2.35
N GLN A 176 -0.95 26.47 1.30
CA GLN A 176 -1.91 26.32 0.19
C GLN A 176 -2.02 24.88 -0.33
N ASP A 177 -1.71 23.91 0.53
CA ASP A 177 -1.83 22.47 0.25
C ASP A 177 -1.13 22.06 -1.06
N GLY A 178 0.02 22.68 -1.30
CA GLY A 178 0.84 22.42 -2.47
C GLY A 178 0.31 23.04 -3.75
N ASN A 179 -0.83 23.74 -3.82
CA ASN A 179 -1.34 24.32 -5.06
C ASN A 179 -0.23 25.12 -5.80
N PRO A 180 0.08 24.86 -7.08
CA PRO A 180 1.28 25.43 -7.69
C PRO A 180 1.16 26.91 -8.07
N VAL A 181 -0.04 27.49 -7.98
CA VAL A 181 -0.32 28.86 -8.44
C VAL A 181 -0.43 29.83 -7.27
N VAL A 182 0.63 30.59 -7.03
CA VAL A 182 0.63 31.64 -6.00
C VAL A 182 0.12 32.94 -6.60
N LYS A 183 -1.07 33.39 -6.19
CA LYS A 183 -1.60 34.72 -6.53
C LYS A 183 -1.09 35.74 -5.52
N TYR A 184 -0.46 36.81 -6.00
CA TYR A 184 0.10 37.86 -5.16
C TYR A 184 -0.30 39.25 -5.61
N SER A 185 -0.85 40.03 -4.67
CA SER A 185 -1.15 41.45 -4.82
C SER A 185 -0.52 42.22 -3.66
N PRO A 186 0.35 43.22 -3.91
CA PRO A 186 1.03 43.97 -2.85
C PRO A 186 0.08 44.60 -1.82
N ILE A 187 -1.13 44.97 -2.24
CA ILE A 187 -2.13 45.60 -1.37
C ILE A 187 -2.83 44.54 -0.49
N ARG A 188 -3.24 43.42 -1.09
CA ARG A 188 -4.03 42.39 -0.38
C ARG A 188 -3.18 41.47 0.48
N ASP A 189 -1.96 41.19 0.04
CA ASP A 189 -1.10 40.17 0.65
C ASP A 189 -0.06 40.76 1.62
N LYS A 190 -0.11 42.08 1.90
CA LYS A 190 0.90 42.82 2.68
C LYS A 190 1.33 42.12 3.97
N ASN A 191 0.39 41.50 4.70
CA ASN A 191 0.63 40.81 5.98
C ASN A 191 0.52 39.29 5.87
N THR A 192 0.87 38.72 4.72
CA THR A 192 0.85 37.26 4.48
C THR A 192 2.25 36.75 4.24
N TRP A 193 2.43 35.42 4.38
CA TRP A 193 3.67 34.72 4.06
C TRP A 193 4.19 35.03 2.64
N LYS A 194 3.29 35.38 1.71
CA LYS A 194 3.66 35.67 0.32
C LYS A 194 4.53 36.92 0.19
N THR A 195 4.40 37.91 1.09
CA THR A 195 5.19 39.15 1.01
C THR A 195 6.67 38.88 1.25
N GLU A 196 7.02 37.87 2.05
CA GLU A 196 8.40 37.44 2.27
C GLU A 196 9.10 37.06 0.96
N PHE A 197 8.39 36.35 0.08
CA PHE A 197 8.95 35.83 -1.18
C PHE A 197 8.66 36.75 -2.38
N LEU A 198 7.42 37.21 -2.49
CA LEU A 198 6.89 37.93 -3.65
C LEU A 198 6.84 39.45 -3.44
N GLY A 199 7.33 39.93 -2.29
CA GLY A 199 7.42 41.34 -1.94
C GLY A 199 8.36 42.17 -2.81
N SER A 200 8.45 43.45 -2.45
CA SER A 200 9.34 44.43 -3.08
C SER A 200 10.72 44.53 -2.39
N GLN A 201 10.97 43.73 -1.35
CA GLN A 201 12.27 43.70 -0.68
C GLN A 201 13.37 43.30 -1.68
N THR A 202 14.51 43.98 -1.63
CA THR A 202 15.61 43.81 -2.58
C THR A 202 16.12 42.36 -2.64
N LYS A 203 16.40 41.74 -1.48
CA LYS A 203 16.86 40.34 -1.40
C LYS A 203 15.86 39.39 -2.04
N ALA A 204 14.58 39.46 -1.63
CA ALA A 204 13.52 38.62 -2.16
C ALA A 204 13.33 38.82 -3.68
N ARG A 205 13.40 40.06 -4.17
CA ARG A 205 13.27 40.37 -5.60
C ARG A 205 14.41 39.76 -6.43
N LEU A 206 15.66 39.93 -6.01
CA LEU A 206 16.83 39.37 -6.71
C LEU A 206 16.80 37.84 -6.73
N LEU A 207 16.46 37.20 -5.60
CA LEU A 207 16.34 35.74 -5.51
C LEU A 207 15.14 35.20 -6.29
N ARG A 208 14.03 35.94 -6.34
CA ARG A 208 12.87 35.59 -7.17
C ARG A 208 13.19 35.68 -8.66
N GLU A 209 13.92 36.70 -9.09
CA GLU A 209 14.33 36.89 -10.49
C GLU A 209 15.36 35.84 -10.95
N SER A 210 16.17 35.30 -10.04
CA SER A 210 17.10 34.21 -10.35
C SER A 210 16.48 32.81 -10.23
N SER A 211 15.38 32.65 -9.50
CA SER A 211 14.69 31.38 -9.31
C SER A 211 13.98 30.87 -10.58
N PRO A 212 13.76 29.55 -10.73
CA PRO A 212 13.03 28.95 -11.85
C PRO A 212 11.51 29.17 -11.73
N LEU A 213 11.11 30.45 -11.68
CA LEU A 213 9.73 30.92 -11.55
C LEU A 213 9.28 31.62 -12.83
N THR A 214 8.01 31.43 -13.16
CA THR A 214 7.30 32.16 -14.19
C THR A 214 6.29 33.09 -13.54
N ARG A 215 6.08 34.23 -14.18
CA ARG A 215 5.07 35.20 -13.76
C ARG A 215 4.14 35.50 -14.93
N THR A 216 2.84 35.31 -14.69
CA THR A 216 1.77 35.76 -15.60
C THR A 216 0.84 36.65 -14.79
N ASP A 217 0.83 37.95 -15.09
CA ASP A 217 0.13 38.99 -14.33
C ASP A 217 0.52 39.01 -12.84
N ASN A 218 -0.38 38.55 -11.98
CA ASN A 218 -0.25 38.45 -10.53
C ASN A 218 -0.06 37.00 -10.05
N GLN A 219 0.15 36.06 -10.97
CA GLN A 219 0.31 34.64 -10.67
C GLN A 219 1.78 34.23 -10.83
N PHE A 220 2.30 33.58 -9.81
CA PHE A 220 3.65 33.03 -9.78
C PHE A 220 3.57 31.50 -9.73
N ARG A 221 4.38 30.84 -10.55
CA ARG A 221 4.45 29.38 -10.64
C ARG A 221 5.89 28.97 -10.88
N PHE A 222 6.32 27.86 -10.30
CA PHE A 222 7.54 27.20 -10.80
C PHE A 222 7.37 26.82 -12.27
N LEU A 223 8.47 26.81 -13.03
CA LEU A 223 8.48 26.46 -14.47
C LEU A 223 7.67 25.19 -14.77
N HIS A 224 7.72 24.23 -13.84
CA HIS A 224 6.93 23.02 -13.90
C HIS A 224 6.55 22.55 -12.49
N ARG A 225 5.45 21.78 -12.37
CA ARG A 225 4.98 21.23 -11.08
C ARG A 225 6.03 20.36 -10.40
N SER A 226 6.80 19.59 -11.16
CA SER A 226 7.86 18.75 -10.59
C SER A 226 9.01 19.55 -9.97
N MET A 227 9.22 20.81 -10.36
CA MET A 227 10.20 21.69 -9.70
C MET A 227 9.74 22.09 -8.30
N LEU A 228 8.46 22.44 -8.15
CA LEU A 228 7.87 22.71 -6.83
C LEU A 228 8.05 21.51 -5.90
N GLU A 229 7.77 20.30 -6.39
CA GLU A 229 7.89 19.05 -5.62
C GLU A 229 9.35 18.68 -5.34
N TYR A 230 10.25 18.93 -6.28
CA TYR A 230 11.68 18.77 -6.08
C TYR A 230 12.17 19.68 -4.94
N PHE A 231 11.85 20.98 -4.97
CA PHE A 231 12.22 21.91 -3.91
C PHE A 231 11.59 21.54 -2.56
N PHE A 232 10.34 21.08 -2.54
CA PHE A 232 9.73 20.59 -1.32
C PHE A 232 10.41 19.32 -0.78
N SER A 233 10.77 18.38 -1.66
CA SER A 233 11.55 17.19 -1.25
C SER A 233 12.92 17.58 -0.66
N ARG A 234 13.52 18.67 -1.14
CA ARG A 234 14.76 19.21 -0.61
C ARG A 234 14.58 19.74 0.82
N ALA A 235 13.45 20.39 1.12
CA ALA A 235 13.13 20.86 2.48
C ALA A 235 13.02 19.69 3.48
N ILE A 236 12.49 18.54 3.04
CA ILE A 236 12.38 17.33 3.87
C ILE A 236 13.75 16.67 4.08
N TYR A 237 14.56 16.57 3.02
CA TYR A 237 15.87 15.93 3.04
C TYR A 237 16.94 16.75 3.79
N SER A 238 16.88 18.08 3.68
CA SER A 238 17.84 19.00 4.28
C SER A 238 17.05 20.11 4.98
N PRO A 239 16.51 19.86 6.19
CA PRO A 239 15.95 20.95 6.99
C PRO A 239 17.10 21.90 7.31
N VAL A 240 17.13 23.04 6.63
CA VAL A 240 18.12 24.10 6.86
C VAL A 240 17.96 24.57 8.30
N LYS A 241 19.00 24.42 9.12
CA LYS A 241 19.08 25.11 10.40
C LYS A 241 19.36 26.58 10.11
N ILE A 242 18.39 27.45 10.41
CA ILE A 242 18.66 28.86 10.60
C ILE A 242 18.99 28.96 12.08
N ASP A 243 20.26 29.09 12.42
CA ASP A 243 20.63 29.55 13.76
C ASP A 243 20.06 30.98 13.89
N ASP A 244 18.99 31.11 14.67
CA ASP A 244 18.54 32.40 15.18
C ASP A 244 19.63 32.90 16.13
N ASP A 245 20.29 33.99 15.75
CA ASP A 245 21.14 34.86 16.58
C ASP A 245 22.06 34.17 17.61
N SER A 246 23.23 33.68 17.16
CA SER A 246 24.49 33.87 17.90
C SER A 246 25.70 33.44 17.07
N ASP A 247 26.55 34.43 16.77
CA ASP A 247 27.97 34.34 16.47
C ASP A 247 28.46 33.46 15.30
N LEU A 248 29.07 34.16 14.35
CA LEU A 248 29.89 33.66 13.26
C LEU A 248 30.99 32.73 13.78
N GLU A 249 30.86 31.42 13.55
CA GLU A 249 32.03 30.57 13.32
C GLU A 249 31.80 29.63 12.13
N ASP A 250 32.78 29.64 11.24
CA ASP A 250 32.94 28.79 10.09
C ASP A 250 32.78 27.30 10.43
N ASP A 251 31.80 26.63 9.81
CA ASP A 251 31.97 25.22 9.48
C ASP A 251 31.24 24.85 8.18
N ALA A 252 31.88 25.15 7.06
CA ALA A 252 31.62 24.52 5.78
C ALA A 252 32.00 23.02 5.87
N GLY A 253 31.22 22.24 6.60
CA GLY A 253 31.56 20.86 6.92
C GLY A 253 30.76 20.20 8.04
N SER A 254 29.83 20.89 8.70
CA SER A 254 29.16 20.32 9.87
C SER A 254 28.22 19.15 9.50
N PRO A 255 28.36 17.96 10.12
CA PRO A 255 27.56 16.79 9.78
C PRO A 255 26.09 17.05 10.09
N CYS A 256 25.21 16.66 9.16
CA CYS A 256 23.76 16.58 9.39
C CYS A 256 23.50 16.07 10.81
N SER A 257 22.68 16.79 11.59
CA SER A 257 22.27 16.29 12.90
C SER A 257 21.73 14.86 12.75
N PRO A 258 22.06 13.94 13.69
CA PRO A 258 21.64 12.54 13.58
C PRO A 258 20.12 12.34 13.64
N PHE A 259 19.36 13.40 13.94
CA PHE A 259 17.92 13.39 14.05
C PHE A 259 17.30 14.44 13.11
N LEU A 260 16.26 14.03 12.38
CA LEU A 260 15.34 14.94 11.72
C LEU A 260 14.51 15.63 12.79
N ASP A 261 14.36 16.94 12.69
CA ASP A 261 13.58 17.74 13.64
C ASP A 261 12.11 17.27 13.67
N ALA A 262 11.49 17.23 14.85
CA ALA A 262 10.07 16.94 15.01
C ALA A 262 9.19 17.97 14.28
N ASP A 263 9.71 19.19 14.07
CA ASP A 263 9.08 20.21 13.23
C ASP A 263 9.30 19.99 11.73
N SER A 264 10.00 18.94 11.29
CA SER A 264 10.16 18.64 9.86
C SER A 264 8.80 18.38 9.19
N SER A 265 8.69 18.77 7.92
CA SER A 265 7.52 18.44 7.07
C SER A 265 7.31 16.93 6.92
N LEU A 266 8.33 16.10 7.25
CA LEU A 266 8.20 14.65 7.35
C LEU A 266 7.17 14.23 8.42
N PHE A 267 7.10 14.92 9.55
CA PHE A 267 6.17 14.59 10.65
C PHE A 267 4.81 15.27 10.49
N ARG A 268 4.78 16.48 9.93
CA ARG A 268 3.57 17.32 9.89
C ARG A 268 2.59 16.99 8.77
N ARG A 269 3.03 16.31 7.70
CA ARG A 269 2.20 16.04 6.51
C ARG A 269 2.27 14.57 6.12
N ASN A 270 1.13 13.99 5.74
CA ASN A 270 1.10 12.72 5.05
C ASN A 270 1.63 12.89 3.61
N LEU A 271 2.77 12.26 3.28
CA LEU A 271 3.41 12.36 1.96
C LEU A 271 2.89 11.33 0.97
N LEU A 272 2.11 10.33 1.40
CA LEU A 272 1.61 9.25 0.54
C LEU A 272 0.76 9.75 -0.65
N PRO A 273 -0.06 10.81 -0.53
CA PRO A 273 -0.75 11.40 -1.68
C PRO A 273 0.17 12.09 -2.69
N GLU A 274 1.47 12.23 -2.40
CA GLU A 274 2.45 12.97 -3.19
C GLU A 274 3.55 12.04 -3.77
N PRO A 275 3.21 11.12 -4.70
CA PRO A 275 4.12 10.07 -5.19
C PRO A 275 5.40 10.62 -5.83
N SER A 276 5.35 11.82 -6.43
CA SER A 276 6.55 12.43 -7.02
C SER A 276 7.53 12.96 -5.98
N ILE A 277 7.05 13.45 -4.83
CA ILE A 277 7.91 13.86 -3.71
C ILE A 277 8.58 12.63 -3.10
N ILE A 278 7.82 11.56 -2.86
CA ILE A 278 8.35 10.27 -2.39
C ILE A 278 9.43 9.75 -3.34
N GLN A 279 9.21 9.84 -4.66
CA GLN A 279 10.22 9.39 -5.63
C GLN A 279 11.53 10.18 -5.54
N PHE A 280 11.48 11.51 -5.36
CA PHE A 280 12.70 12.30 -5.14
C PHE A 280 13.40 11.90 -3.84
N LEU A 281 12.66 11.63 -2.76
CA LEU A 281 13.23 11.17 -1.49
C LEU A 281 13.84 9.76 -1.61
N CYS A 282 13.23 8.86 -2.39
CA CYS A 282 13.79 7.53 -2.68
C CYS A 282 15.14 7.62 -3.40
N ASP A 283 15.25 8.51 -4.38
CA ASP A 283 16.50 8.78 -5.10
C ASP A 283 17.59 9.35 -4.15
N ARG A 284 17.20 10.14 -3.13
CA ARG A 284 18.09 10.60 -2.06
C ARG A 284 18.54 9.45 -1.15
N VAL A 285 17.65 8.54 -0.75
CA VAL A 285 18.02 7.36 0.05
C VAL A 285 19.06 6.49 -0.66
N LYS A 286 18.95 6.34 -1.99
CA LYS A 286 19.91 5.56 -2.80
C LYS A 286 21.29 6.22 -2.88
N SER A 287 21.37 7.53 -2.73
CA SER A 287 22.62 8.30 -2.88
C SER A 287 23.23 8.78 -1.56
N ASN A 288 22.46 8.84 -0.47
CA ASN A 288 22.90 9.29 0.84
C ASN A 288 22.57 8.25 1.95
N PRO A 289 23.59 7.54 2.47
CA PRO A 289 23.43 6.60 3.59
C PRO A 289 22.97 7.24 4.91
N ASP A 290 23.34 8.49 5.19
CA ASP A 290 22.98 9.18 6.43
C ASP A 290 21.48 9.47 6.46
N PHE A 291 20.92 9.91 5.33
CA PHE A 291 19.48 10.10 5.20
C PHE A 291 18.71 8.79 5.40
N LYS A 292 19.24 7.67 4.88
CA LYS A 292 18.68 6.33 5.15
C LYS A 292 18.68 6.00 6.64
N GLN A 293 19.76 6.32 7.37
CA GLN A 293 19.84 6.10 8.82
C GLN A 293 18.88 7.00 9.59
N GLN A 294 18.75 8.27 9.20
CA GLN A 294 17.78 9.20 9.78
C GLN A 294 16.34 8.68 9.65
N LEU A 295 15.94 8.21 8.46
CA LEU A 295 14.61 7.61 8.27
C LEU A 295 14.39 6.36 9.14
N ARG A 296 15.42 5.52 9.33
CA ARG A 296 15.34 4.37 10.25
C ARG A 296 15.17 4.82 11.70
N ALA A 297 15.85 5.87 12.12
CA ALA A 297 15.70 6.43 13.46
C ALA A 297 14.28 6.94 13.71
N VAL A 298 13.64 7.56 12.71
CA VAL A 298 12.23 8.00 12.80
C VAL A 298 11.28 6.81 12.96
N ILE A 299 11.52 5.69 12.27
CA ILE A 299 10.73 4.46 12.45
C ILE A 299 10.87 3.93 13.87
N GLU A 300 12.09 3.85 14.39
CA GLU A 300 12.35 3.41 15.76
C GLU A 300 11.71 4.34 16.80
N GLN A 301 11.74 5.66 16.57
CA GLN A 301 11.09 6.65 17.45
C GLN A 301 9.60 6.36 17.62
N SER A 302 8.90 5.94 16.55
CA SER A 302 7.46 5.66 16.59
C SER A 302 7.05 4.54 17.56
N LYS A 303 7.98 3.67 17.96
CA LYS A 303 7.74 2.63 18.97
C LYS A 303 7.44 3.22 20.35
N THR A 304 8.03 4.38 20.65
CA THR A 304 7.89 5.04 21.96
C THR A 304 7.05 6.31 21.91
N ASP A 305 7.05 7.03 20.78
CA ASP A 305 6.38 8.31 20.60
C ASP A 305 5.27 8.21 19.55
N ALA A 306 4.02 8.38 19.99
CA ALA A 306 2.87 8.38 19.09
C ALA A 306 2.86 9.59 18.12
N GLY A 307 3.50 10.70 18.49
CA GLY A 307 3.64 11.88 17.62
C GLY A 307 4.52 11.62 16.39
N ALA A 308 5.40 10.61 16.47
CA ALA A 308 6.26 10.22 15.36
C ALA A 308 5.56 9.31 14.33
N ALA A 309 4.31 8.89 14.55
CA ALA A 309 3.63 7.91 13.70
C ALA A 309 3.52 8.34 12.23
N THR A 310 3.15 9.60 11.96
CA THR A 310 3.09 10.14 10.58
C THR A 310 4.49 10.20 9.94
N GLY A 311 5.49 10.61 10.70
CA GLY A 311 6.89 10.64 10.25
C GLY A 311 7.40 9.24 9.93
N ALA A 312 7.08 8.25 10.77
CA ALA A 312 7.48 6.86 10.59
C ALA A 312 6.75 6.21 9.41
N ALA A 313 5.46 6.47 9.21
CA ALA A 313 4.70 6.00 8.05
C ALA A 313 5.33 6.53 6.75
N ASN A 314 5.62 7.83 6.70
CA ASN A 314 6.34 8.42 5.56
C ASN A 314 7.73 7.81 5.37
N ALA A 315 8.50 7.66 6.46
CA ALA A 315 9.87 7.16 6.43
C ALA A 315 9.95 5.71 5.93
N ILE A 316 9.11 4.81 6.45
CA ILE A 316 9.10 3.41 6.02
C ILE A 316 8.64 3.28 4.56
N THR A 317 7.65 4.05 4.13
CA THR A 317 7.22 4.08 2.72
C THR A 317 8.35 4.53 1.79
N ILE A 318 9.09 5.58 2.15
CA ILE A 318 10.25 6.03 1.35
C ILE A 318 11.32 4.92 1.29
N LEU A 319 11.61 4.26 2.42
CA LEU A 319 12.62 3.19 2.46
C LEU A 319 12.20 1.97 1.64
N VAL A 320 10.95 1.51 1.78
CA VAL A 320 10.40 0.38 1.01
C VAL A 320 10.46 0.67 -0.48
N ARG A 321 9.95 1.82 -0.92
CA ARG A 321 9.97 2.21 -2.34
C ARG A 321 11.37 2.50 -2.88
N ALA A 322 12.33 2.83 -2.01
CA ALA A 322 13.74 2.91 -2.38
C ALA A 322 14.39 1.53 -2.59
N GLY A 323 13.70 0.43 -2.25
CA GLY A 323 14.18 -0.94 -2.35
C GLY A 323 14.94 -1.43 -1.11
N VAL A 324 14.74 -0.79 0.04
CA VAL A 324 15.36 -1.22 1.30
C VAL A 324 14.59 -2.41 1.86
N SER A 325 15.29 -3.53 2.02
CA SER A 325 14.75 -4.73 2.68
C SER A 325 14.66 -4.55 4.20
N PHE A 326 13.59 -5.08 4.77
CA PHE A 326 13.29 -5.20 6.20
C PHE A 326 13.26 -6.66 6.64
N ASN A 327 13.91 -7.56 5.90
CA ASN A 327 13.99 -8.97 6.28
C ASN A 327 14.67 -9.13 7.65
N GLY A 328 14.05 -9.88 8.55
CA GLY A 328 14.51 -10.08 9.93
C GLY A 328 14.50 -8.82 10.79
N ALA A 329 13.88 -7.72 10.34
CA ALA A 329 13.86 -6.47 11.09
C ALA A 329 12.99 -6.60 12.35
N ASP A 330 13.46 -6.00 13.45
CA ASP A 330 12.66 -5.84 14.67
C ASP A 330 11.80 -4.59 14.55
N LEU A 331 10.52 -4.78 14.21
CA LEU A 331 9.50 -3.74 14.05
C LEU A 331 8.41 -3.87 15.12
N ARG A 332 8.72 -4.49 16.26
CA ARG A 332 7.77 -4.66 17.36
C ARG A 332 7.28 -3.31 17.88
N GLY A 333 5.96 -3.19 18.05
CA GLY A 333 5.30 -1.98 18.54
C GLY A 333 5.44 -0.75 17.63
N VAL A 334 5.91 -0.92 16.39
CA VAL A 334 6.07 0.20 15.45
C VAL A 334 4.71 0.81 15.12
N ARG A 335 4.63 2.14 15.01
CA ARG A 335 3.39 2.86 14.67
C ARG A 335 3.51 3.49 13.30
N ILE A 336 2.93 2.87 12.28
CA ILE A 336 3.01 3.29 10.88
C ILE A 336 1.64 3.23 10.17
N PRO A 337 0.60 3.87 10.75
CA PRO A 337 -0.73 3.83 10.15
C PRO A 337 -0.72 4.46 8.76
N GLY A 338 -1.43 3.83 7.83
CA GLY A 338 -1.57 4.25 6.44
C GLY A 338 -0.34 4.01 5.57
N ALA A 339 0.77 3.49 6.09
CA ALA A 339 2.02 3.36 5.34
C ALA A 339 1.85 2.49 4.08
N ASP A 340 2.42 2.94 2.96
CA ASP A 340 2.54 2.15 1.75
C ASP A 340 3.78 1.24 1.88
N LEU A 341 3.54 -0.03 2.19
CA LEU A 341 4.53 -1.09 2.34
C LEU A 341 4.54 -2.04 1.12
N SER A 342 3.79 -1.70 0.07
CA SER A 342 3.60 -2.55 -1.09
C SER A 342 4.92 -2.88 -1.79
N GLU A 343 4.98 -4.09 -2.36
CA GLU A 343 6.19 -4.67 -2.97
C GLU A 343 7.40 -4.74 -2.03
N GLY A 344 7.21 -4.49 -0.74
CA GLY A 344 8.27 -4.49 0.26
C GLY A 344 8.69 -5.89 0.70
N GLN A 345 9.95 -6.01 1.16
CA GLN A 345 10.52 -7.26 1.64
C GLN A 345 10.60 -7.26 3.17
N PHE A 346 9.78 -8.10 3.80
CA PHE A 346 9.60 -8.23 5.26
C PHE A 346 9.70 -9.69 5.73
N ASP A 347 10.45 -10.52 5.02
CA ASP A 347 10.59 -11.94 5.39
C ASP A 347 11.22 -12.05 6.79
N SER A 348 10.61 -12.85 7.67
CA SER A 348 11.00 -13.03 9.07
C SER A 348 10.98 -11.75 9.93
N ALA A 349 10.34 -10.66 9.46
CA ALA A 349 10.22 -9.43 10.23
C ALA A 349 9.34 -9.64 11.49
N GLN A 350 9.71 -8.98 12.58
CA GLN A 350 9.00 -9.04 13.85
C GLN A 350 8.08 -7.82 13.95
N LEU A 351 6.79 -7.99 13.70
CA LEU A 351 5.76 -6.93 13.63
C LEU A 351 4.74 -7.05 14.77
N GLN A 352 5.09 -7.73 15.86
CA GLN A 352 4.17 -7.93 16.98
C GLN A 352 3.78 -6.59 17.58
N GLU A 353 2.50 -6.43 17.91
CA GLU A 353 1.92 -5.21 18.48
C GLU A 353 2.07 -3.95 17.59
N ALA A 354 2.48 -4.11 16.33
CA ALA A 354 2.59 -2.99 15.40
C ALA A 354 1.23 -2.38 15.08
N ASP A 355 1.16 -1.06 14.96
CA ASP A 355 0.00 -0.38 14.38
C ASP A 355 0.20 -0.23 12.87
N LEU A 356 -0.48 -1.11 12.12
CA LEU A 356 -0.49 -1.14 10.66
C LEU A 356 -1.85 -0.67 10.11
N THR A 357 -2.66 0.04 10.89
CA THR A 357 -4.01 0.43 10.48
C THR A 357 -3.99 1.18 9.15
N GLY A 358 -4.72 0.70 8.14
CA GLY A 358 -4.78 1.31 6.82
C GLY A 358 -3.52 1.15 5.96
N ALA A 359 -2.52 0.39 6.42
CA ALA A 359 -1.29 0.17 5.65
C ALA A 359 -1.57 -0.63 4.38
N ASN A 360 -0.82 -0.37 3.32
CA ASN A 360 -0.87 -1.16 2.09
C ASN A 360 0.26 -2.20 2.09
N LEU A 361 -0.10 -3.47 2.24
CA LEU A 361 0.81 -4.63 2.17
C LEU A 361 0.73 -5.35 0.82
N SER A 362 0.13 -4.74 -0.21
CA SER A 362 -0.02 -5.39 -1.51
C SER A 362 1.29 -5.88 -2.10
N ARG A 363 1.31 -7.13 -2.59
CA ARG A 363 2.49 -7.76 -3.20
C ARG A 363 3.76 -7.76 -2.31
N SER A 364 3.62 -7.57 -1.00
CA SER A 364 4.72 -7.58 -0.03
C SER A 364 5.14 -9.01 0.30
N TRP A 365 6.43 -9.23 0.57
CA TRP A 365 6.96 -10.51 1.01
C TRP A 365 6.97 -10.58 2.53
N LEU A 366 6.11 -11.42 3.11
CA LEU A 366 5.90 -11.55 4.55
C LEU A 366 6.19 -12.98 5.05
N ARG A 367 7.08 -13.74 4.38
CA ARG A 367 7.31 -15.14 4.74
C ARG A 367 7.87 -15.22 6.16
N GLN A 368 7.22 -15.98 7.04
CA GLN A 368 7.59 -16.09 8.46
C GLN A 368 7.61 -14.75 9.23
N ALA A 369 6.96 -13.70 8.73
CA ALA A 369 6.77 -12.49 9.51
C ALA A 369 5.81 -12.77 10.68
N ASP A 370 6.10 -12.24 11.86
CA ASP A 370 5.25 -12.39 13.04
C ASP A 370 4.43 -11.12 13.27
N LEU A 371 3.13 -11.20 12.98
CA LEU A 371 2.16 -10.10 13.16
C LEU A 371 1.28 -10.31 14.40
N SER A 372 1.72 -11.09 15.39
CA SER A 372 0.95 -11.36 16.61
C SER A 372 0.52 -10.06 17.30
N ASN A 373 -0.78 -9.91 17.57
CA ASN A 373 -1.38 -8.72 18.18
C ASN A 373 -1.17 -7.39 17.40
N ALA A 374 -0.78 -7.43 16.13
CA ALA A 374 -0.71 -6.23 15.30
C ALA A 374 -2.12 -5.68 14.99
N GLN A 375 -2.24 -4.36 14.89
CA GLN A 375 -3.47 -3.71 14.45
C GLN A 375 -3.54 -3.74 12.92
N LEU A 376 -4.38 -4.62 12.37
CA LEU A 376 -4.52 -4.86 10.93
C LEU A 376 -5.82 -4.28 10.35
N ARG A 377 -6.44 -3.32 11.05
CA ARG A 377 -7.69 -2.70 10.61
C ARG A 377 -7.46 -1.96 9.29
N ASP A 378 -8.36 -2.15 8.32
CA ASP A 378 -8.34 -1.47 7.02
C ASP A 378 -7.05 -1.67 6.20
N VAL A 379 -6.23 -2.69 6.53
CA VAL A 379 -5.03 -3.03 5.77
C VAL A 379 -5.39 -3.53 4.37
N GLN A 380 -4.69 -3.01 3.37
CA GLN A 380 -4.87 -3.38 1.97
C GLN A 380 -3.90 -4.51 1.62
N TYR A 381 -4.41 -5.62 1.08
CA TYR A 381 -3.61 -6.75 0.62
C TYR A 381 -3.64 -6.93 -0.92
N GLU A 382 -4.33 -6.04 -1.66
CA GLU A 382 -4.71 -6.21 -3.08
C GLU A 382 -5.50 -7.52 -3.33
N GLU A 383 -5.56 -8.01 -4.58
CA GLU A 383 -6.07 -9.35 -4.89
C GLU A 383 -5.33 -10.38 -4.03
N LEU A 384 -6.04 -10.89 -3.03
CA LEU A 384 -5.57 -12.01 -2.24
C LEU A 384 -5.22 -13.15 -3.22
N PRO A 385 -4.07 -13.82 -3.04
CA PRO A 385 -3.73 -14.97 -3.86
C PRO A 385 -4.90 -15.95 -3.83
N TYR A 386 -5.47 -16.21 -4.99
CA TYR A 386 -6.57 -17.14 -5.17
C TYR A 386 -6.03 -18.44 -5.75
N LEU A 387 -6.62 -19.55 -5.34
CA LEU A 387 -6.26 -20.87 -5.83
C LEU A 387 -7.29 -21.25 -6.91
N GLU A 388 -6.86 -21.35 -8.16
CA GLU A 388 -7.75 -21.79 -9.24
C GLU A 388 -8.11 -23.26 -9.07
N MET A 389 -9.39 -23.51 -8.80
CA MET A 389 -9.96 -24.85 -8.66
C MET A 389 -10.56 -25.31 -9.98
N SER A 390 -10.54 -26.62 -10.21
CA SER A 390 -11.10 -27.23 -11.42
C SER A 390 -12.63 -27.14 -11.52
N SER A 391 -13.31 -26.88 -10.39
CA SER A 391 -14.76 -26.77 -10.29
C SER A 391 -15.16 -25.83 -9.14
N ARG A 392 -16.46 -25.58 -9.00
CA ARG A 392 -17.03 -24.78 -7.91
C ARG A 392 -16.68 -25.41 -6.56
N VAL A 393 -16.16 -24.62 -5.62
CA VAL A 393 -15.92 -25.05 -4.25
C VAL A 393 -17.21 -24.94 -3.45
N TYR A 394 -17.60 -26.01 -2.74
CA TYR A 394 -18.73 -25.98 -1.81
C TYR A 394 -18.30 -25.65 -0.38
N SER A 395 -17.18 -26.23 0.05
CA SER A 395 -16.67 -26.08 1.39
C SER A 395 -15.16 -26.07 1.36
N CYS A 396 -14.55 -25.31 2.25
CA CYS A 396 -13.14 -25.40 2.55
C CYS A 396 -12.90 -25.28 4.05
N ALA A 397 -11.80 -25.86 4.53
CA ALA A 397 -11.42 -25.81 5.94
C ALA A 397 -9.90 -25.86 6.07
N TYR A 398 -9.34 -24.99 6.93
CA TYR A 398 -7.95 -25.12 7.36
C TYR A 398 -7.83 -26.15 8.47
N SER A 399 -6.72 -26.86 8.52
CA SER A 399 -6.34 -27.61 9.71
C SER A 399 -6.07 -26.65 10.89
N PRO A 400 -6.33 -27.06 12.14
CA PRO A 400 -6.07 -26.22 13.31
C PRO A 400 -4.62 -25.72 13.45
N ASP A 401 -3.65 -26.47 12.92
CA ASP A 401 -2.24 -26.06 12.86
C ASP A 401 -1.91 -25.14 11.67
N GLY A 402 -2.88 -24.88 10.78
CA GLY A 402 -2.73 -24.04 9.60
C GLY A 402 -1.84 -24.63 8.50
N THR A 403 -1.41 -25.89 8.60
CA THR A 403 -0.49 -26.52 7.64
C THR A 403 -1.18 -27.10 6.40
N LEU A 404 -2.48 -27.38 6.51
CA LEU A 404 -3.30 -27.97 5.46
C LEU A 404 -4.56 -27.13 5.19
N LEU A 405 -4.97 -27.10 3.92
CA LEU A 405 -6.28 -26.60 3.50
C LEU A 405 -6.99 -27.71 2.75
N ALA A 406 -8.18 -28.10 3.20
CA ALA A 406 -9.06 -28.98 2.44
C ALA A 406 -10.10 -28.18 1.67
N ALA A 407 -10.37 -28.57 0.43
CA ALA A 407 -11.38 -27.97 -0.44
C ALA A 407 -12.22 -29.07 -1.11
N GLY A 408 -13.53 -28.99 -0.93
CA GLY A 408 -14.51 -29.90 -1.53
C GLY A 408 -15.11 -29.30 -2.79
N LEU A 409 -15.00 -30.01 -3.90
CA LEU A 409 -15.42 -29.53 -5.22
C LEU A 409 -16.79 -30.09 -5.65
N PHE A 410 -17.55 -29.31 -6.42
CA PHE A 410 -18.78 -29.74 -7.08
C PHE A 410 -18.47 -30.75 -8.19
N LYS A 411 -19.10 -31.92 -8.13
CA LYS A 411 -18.88 -33.08 -9.01
C LYS A 411 -17.40 -33.44 -9.16
N GLY A 412 -16.61 -33.16 -8.13
CA GLY A 412 -15.17 -33.31 -8.13
C GLY A 412 -14.66 -33.90 -6.83
N ASP A 413 -13.34 -33.99 -6.75
CA ASP A 413 -12.63 -34.61 -5.64
C ASP A 413 -12.60 -33.69 -4.41
N LEU A 414 -12.27 -34.28 -3.25
CA LEU A 414 -11.83 -33.53 -2.09
C LEU A 414 -10.31 -33.38 -2.16
N GLU A 415 -9.82 -32.16 -2.29
CA GLU A 415 -8.41 -31.83 -2.46
C GLU A 415 -7.84 -31.23 -1.18
N ILE A 416 -6.70 -31.74 -0.72
CA ILE A 416 -5.97 -31.24 0.46
C ILE A 416 -4.65 -30.64 -0.02
N TYR A 417 -4.44 -29.38 0.32
CA TYR A 417 -3.26 -28.59 -0.04
C TYR A 417 -2.35 -28.39 1.15
N ASN A 418 -1.05 -28.38 0.91
CA ASN A 418 -0.09 -27.83 1.85
C ASN A 418 -0.15 -26.29 1.76
N THR A 419 -0.32 -25.60 2.88
CA THR A 419 -0.50 -24.14 2.91
C THR A 419 0.80 -23.35 2.70
N SER A 420 1.95 -24.01 2.84
CA SER A 420 3.27 -23.40 2.59
C SER A 420 3.67 -23.47 1.12
N THR A 421 3.33 -24.54 0.42
CA THR A 421 3.71 -24.76 -1.00
C THR A 421 2.54 -24.64 -1.97
N TRP A 422 1.30 -24.64 -1.47
CA TRP A 422 0.06 -24.69 -2.27
C TRP A 422 -0.02 -25.87 -3.25
N THR A 423 0.71 -26.95 -2.95
CA THR A 423 0.66 -28.20 -3.72
C THR A 423 -0.35 -29.16 -3.09
N ILE A 424 -1.05 -29.93 -3.93
CA ILE A 424 -1.95 -31.00 -3.49
C ILE A 424 -1.12 -32.09 -2.79
N VAL A 425 -1.45 -32.35 -1.53
CA VAL A 425 -0.86 -33.43 -0.70
C VAL A 425 -1.67 -34.70 -0.84
N LEU A 426 -3.00 -34.58 -0.84
CA LEU A 426 -3.91 -35.70 -0.94
C LEU A 426 -5.11 -35.31 -1.81
N ARG A 427 -5.55 -36.25 -2.64
CA ARG A 427 -6.78 -36.16 -3.42
C ARG A 427 -7.64 -37.37 -3.11
N ILE A 428 -8.84 -37.11 -2.60
CA ILE A 428 -9.83 -38.12 -2.27
C ILE A 428 -10.83 -38.16 -3.44
N ILE A 429 -10.76 -39.24 -4.21
CA ILE A 429 -11.57 -39.49 -5.40
C ILE A 429 -12.85 -40.27 -5.06
N ASP A 430 -13.79 -40.32 -5.99
CA ASP A 430 -15.08 -41.02 -5.88
C ASP A 430 -16.03 -40.50 -4.77
N VAL A 431 -15.83 -39.26 -4.32
CA VAL A 431 -16.77 -38.53 -3.46
C VAL A 431 -17.70 -37.68 -4.32
N LYS A 432 -18.99 -37.62 -3.96
CA LYS A 432 -19.98 -36.81 -4.67
C LYS A 432 -20.37 -35.60 -3.85
N ASP A 433 -20.08 -34.41 -4.37
CA ASP A 433 -20.55 -33.12 -3.85
C ASP A 433 -20.31 -32.96 -2.35
N VAL A 434 -19.07 -32.65 -1.99
CA VAL A 434 -18.68 -32.47 -0.59
C VAL A 434 -19.26 -31.16 -0.03
N ARG A 435 -20.32 -31.24 0.77
CA ARG A 435 -21.07 -30.06 1.26
C ARG A 435 -20.46 -29.40 2.48
N SER A 436 -19.78 -30.16 3.33
CA SER A 436 -19.17 -29.64 4.55
C SER A 436 -17.92 -30.45 4.89
N ILE A 437 -16.91 -29.76 5.40
CA ILE A 437 -15.61 -30.31 5.77
C ILE A 437 -15.20 -29.74 7.12
N ALA A 438 -14.64 -30.58 8.00
CA ALA A 438 -14.00 -30.14 9.22
C ALA A 438 -12.74 -30.98 9.52
N PHE A 439 -11.70 -30.31 10.00
CA PHE A 439 -10.54 -31.00 10.56
C PHE A 439 -10.77 -31.33 12.02
N SER A 440 -10.21 -32.46 12.44
CA SER A 440 -10.07 -32.82 13.85
C SER A 440 -9.17 -31.80 14.58
N PRO A 441 -9.35 -31.60 15.90
CA PRO A 441 -8.54 -30.63 16.68
C PRO A 441 -7.03 -30.89 16.67
N ASN A 442 -6.60 -32.12 16.38
CA ASN A 442 -5.20 -32.51 16.27
C ASN A 442 -4.65 -32.43 14.83
N SER A 443 -5.44 -31.94 13.86
CA SER A 443 -5.09 -31.83 12.43
C SER A 443 -4.80 -33.15 11.71
N GLN A 444 -5.03 -34.31 12.33
CA GLN A 444 -4.66 -35.61 11.74
C GLN A 444 -5.77 -36.24 10.90
N GLN A 445 -7.01 -35.90 11.22
CA GLN A 445 -8.19 -36.45 10.56
C GLN A 445 -9.06 -35.34 9.99
N ILE A 446 -9.80 -35.69 8.94
CA ILE A 446 -10.78 -34.85 8.28
C ILE A 446 -12.12 -35.58 8.24
N VAL A 447 -13.17 -34.88 8.64
CA VAL A 447 -14.54 -35.34 8.48
C VAL A 447 -15.21 -34.54 7.40
N PHE A 448 -15.96 -35.20 6.53
CA PHE A 448 -16.74 -34.54 5.51
C PHE A 448 -18.06 -35.26 5.25
N SER A 449 -19.03 -34.50 4.74
CA SER A 449 -20.28 -35.07 4.22
C SER A 449 -20.32 -35.03 2.71
N ASP A 450 -20.92 -36.08 2.13
CA ASP A 450 -21.17 -36.22 0.70
C ASP A 450 -22.67 -36.40 0.41
N ASP A 451 -23.03 -36.37 -0.87
CA ASP A 451 -24.42 -36.56 -1.33
C ASP A 451 -24.90 -38.02 -1.18
N ASP A 452 -24.03 -38.96 -0.80
CA ASP A 452 -24.43 -40.35 -0.49
C ASP A 452 -25.10 -40.47 0.89
N ARG A 453 -25.38 -39.33 1.56
CA ARG A 453 -26.05 -39.22 2.88
C ARG A 453 -25.18 -39.75 4.02
N LYS A 454 -23.89 -39.89 3.78
CA LYS A 454 -22.92 -40.43 4.73
C LYS A 454 -22.06 -39.31 5.29
N VAL A 455 -21.53 -39.58 6.47
CA VAL A 455 -20.42 -38.79 7.02
C VAL A 455 -19.20 -39.69 7.02
N ARG A 456 -18.11 -39.22 6.41
CA ARG A 456 -16.88 -40.00 6.26
C ARG A 456 -15.78 -39.36 7.08
N LEU A 457 -15.04 -40.20 7.79
CA LEU A 457 -13.85 -39.81 8.53
C LEU A 457 -12.63 -40.39 7.84
N TRP A 458 -11.67 -39.54 7.50
CA TRP A 458 -10.46 -39.89 6.79
C TRP A 458 -9.23 -39.49 7.59
N ASP A 459 -8.20 -40.32 7.51
CA ASP A 459 -6.90 -40.04 8.11
C ASP A 459 -6.00 -39.36 7.06
N CYS A 460 -5.50 -38.16 7.38
CA CYS A 460 -4.75 -37.34 6.45
C CYS A 460 -3.35 -37.91 6.14
N ALA A 461 -2.76 -38.68 7.07
CA ALA A 461 -1.41 -39.22 6.91
C ALA A 461 -1.38 -40.48 6.04
N SER A 462 -2.34 -41.38 6.23
CA SER A 462 -2.46 -42.63 5.47
C SER A 462 -3.28 -42.47 4.19
N GLY A 463 -4.09 -41.41 4.08
CA GLY A 463 -4.98 -41.17 2.95
C GLY A 463 -6.08 -42.22 2.83
N LYS A 464 -6.50 -42.82 3.96
CA LYS A 464 -7.50 -43.88 4.00
C LYS A 464 -8.75 -43.45 4.76
N GLU A 465 -9.87 -44.00 4.32
CA GLU A 465 -11.13 -43.93 5.06
C GLU A 465 -11.02 -44.75 6.36
N VAL A 466 -11.29 -44.09 7.49
CA VAL A 466 -11.23 -44.68 8.84
C VAL A 466 -12.61 -45.17 9.25
N LEU A 467 -13.63 -44.31 9.10
CA LEU A 467 -15.02 -44.62 9.48
C LEU A 467 -16.00 -44.09 8.43
N VAL A 468 -17.10 -44.83 8.28
CA VAL A 468 -18.28 -44.42 7.53
C VAL A 468 -19.47 -44.43 8.48
N MET A 469 -20.00 -43.25 8.75
CA MET A 469 -21.14 -43.04 9.63
C MET A 469 -22.42 -43.04 8.78
N GLU A 470 -23.17 -44.13 8.85
CA GLU A 470 -24.43 -44.32 8.14
C GLU A 470 -25.62 -44.13 9.08
N GLY A 471 -26.66 -43.44 8.60
CA GLY A 471 -27.91 -43.34 9.35
C GLY A 471 -28.80 -42.19 8.93
N HIS A 472 -28.24 -41.10 8.39
CA HIS A 472 -29.05 -40.04 7.81
C HIS A 472 -29.84 -40.56 6.61
N THR A 473 -31.11 -40.15 6.52
CA THR A 473 -32.01 -40.65 5.48
C THR A 473 -32.04 -39.76 4.24
N ARG A 474 -31.43 -38.57 4.34
CA ARG A 474 -31.26 -37.57 3.29
C ARG A 474 -29.88 -36.90 3.41
N GLU A 475 -29.61 -35.95 2.52
CA GLU A 475 -28.34 -35.24 2.35
C GLU A 475 -27.88 -34.57 3.65
N VAL A 476 -26.57 -34.57 3.89
CA VAL A 476 -25.94 -33.99 5.08
C VAL A 476 -25.28 -32.66 4.72
N TYR A 477 -25.79 -31.57 5.31
CA TYR A 477 -25.39 -30.21 4.96
C TYR A 477 -24.23 -29.66 5.79
N SER A 478 -24.04 -30.16 7.01
CA SER A 478 -23.01 -29.65 7.91
C SER A 478 -22.47 -30.75 8.79
N VAL A 479 -21.15 -30.75 8.98
CA VAL A 479 -20.42 -31.65 9.88
C VAL A 479 -19.40 -30.87 10.69
N GLU A 480 -19.19 -31.26 11.95
CA GLU A 480 -18.18 -30.62 12.79
C GLU A 480 -17.63 -31.58 13.85
N PHE A 481 -16.35 -31.42 14.19
CA PHE A 481 -15.75 -32.06 15.36
C PHE A 481 -16.06 -31.30 16.64
N SER A 482 -16.30 -32.04 17.71
CA SER A 482 -16.19 -31.51 19.07
C SER A 482 -14.78 -30.95 19.34
N PRO A 483 -14.63 -29.91 20.20
CA PRO A 483 -13.33 -29.35 20.54
C PRO A 483 -12.35 -30.37 21.14
N CYS A 484 -12.85 -31.43 21.79
CA CYS A 484 -12.04 -32.52 22.33
C CYS A 484 -11.73 -33.63 21.31
N GLY A 485 -12.31 -33.57 20.11
CA GLY A 485 -12.10 -34.51 19.01
C GLY A 485 -12.77 -35.88 19.18
N ARG A 486 -13.51 -36.12 20.27
CA ARG A 486 -14.11 -37.43 20.56
C ARG A 486 -15.47 -37.66 19.91
N GLN A 487 -16.14 -36.58 19.53
CA GLN A 487 -17.45 -36.63 18.92
C GLN A 487 -17.49 -35.83 17.63
N ILE A 488 -18.38 -36.24 16.73
CA ILE A 488 -18.72 -35.56 15.48
C ILE A 488 -20.21 -35.25 15.52
N ALA A 489 -20.59 -34.03 15.13
CA ALA A 489 -21.97 -33.66 14.92
C ALA A 489 -22.26 -33.54 13.42
N SER A 490 -23.44 -33.96 12.98
CA SER A 490 -23.90 -33.77 11.61
C SER A 490 -25.34 -33.29 11.54
N ALA A 491 -25.64 -32.39 10.60
CA ALA A 491 -26.97 -31.86 10.33
C ALA A 491 -27.43 -32.19 8.91
N SER A 492 -28.69 -32.56 8.75
CA SER A 492 -29.22 -33.13 7.51
C SER A 492 -30.57 -32.55 7.09
N GLU A 493 -30.88 -32.75 5.80
CA GLU A 493 -32.21 -32.59 5.23
C GLU A 493 -33.28 -33.47 5.88
N ASP A 494 -32.89 -34.54 6.57
CA ASP A 494 -33.84 -35.41 7.28
C ASP A 494 -34.40 -34.82 8.58
N GLU A 495 -34.20 -33.52 8.78
CA GLU A 495 -34.68 -32.73 9.92
C GLU A 495 -34.03 -33.12 11.26
N THR A 496 -32.96 -33.91 11.22
CA THR A 496 -32.24 -34.36 12.43
C THR A 496 -30.81 -33.82 12.50
N VAL A 497 -30.33 -33.70 13.74
CA VAL A 497 -28.91 -33.63 14.04
C VAL A 497 -28.48 -34.97 14.62
N ARG A 498 -27.33 -35.49 14.20
CA ARG A 498 -26.76 -36.71 14.77
C ARG A 498 -25.44 -36.43 15.45
N LEU A 499 -25.25 -37.08 16.60
CA LEU A 499 -24.00 -37.14 17.32
C LEU A 499 -23.39 -38.52 17.13
N TRP A 500 -22.14 -38.54 16.73
CA TRP A 500 -21.38 -39.75 16.46
C TRP A 500 -20.17 -39.83 17.38
N ASP A 501 -19.82 -41.03 17.79
CA ASP A 501 -18.52 -41.30 18.40
C ASP A 501 -17.44 -41.29 17.31
N ALA A 502 -16.41 -40.46 17.48
CA ALA A 502 -15.37 -40.29 16.47
C ALA A 502 -14.39 -41.48 16.39
N GLN A 503 -14.42 -42.40 17.36
CA GLN A 503 -13.56 -43.58 17.40
C GLN A 503 -14.26 -44.83 16.86
N THR A 504 -15.56 -45.00 17.14
CA THR A 504 -16.32 -46.18 16.70
C THR A 504 -17.21 -45.91 15.49
N GLY A 505 -17.58 -44.65 15.24
CA GLY A 505 -18.53 -44.26 14.20
C GLY A 505 -19.99 -44.54 14.58
N GLU A 506 -20.26 -44.98 15.80
CA GLU A 506 -21.61 -45.26 16.26
C GLU A 506 -22.40 -43.97 16.51
N SER A 507 -23.67 -43.95 16.10
CA SER A 507 -24.58 -42.85 16.38
C SER A 507 -25.00 -42.89 17.85
N ARG A 508 -24.44 -41.99 18.66
CA ARG A 508 -24.74 -41.86 20.09
C ARG A 508 -26.12 -41.26 20.33
N PHE A 509 -26.45 -40.19 19.60
CA PHE A 509 -27.77 -39.55 19.69
C PHE A 509 -28.29 -39.17 18.31
N VAL A 510 -29.61 -39.30 18.15
CA VAL A 510 -30.37 -38.71 17.04
C VAL A 510 -31.27 -37.63 17.62
N LEU A 511 -30.83 -36.39 17.48
CA LEU A 511 -31.47 -35.20 18.04
C LEU A 511 -32.63 -34.79 17.11
N LYS A 512 -33.85 -35.09 17.56
CA LYS A 512 -35.09 -34.81 16.83
C LYS A 512 -35.79 -33.60 17.43
N GLY A 513 -36.35 -32.75 16.58
CA GLY A 513 -37.19 -31.65 17.04
C GLY A 513 -37.40 -30.57 16.00
N HIS A 514 -36.44 -30.37 15.09
CA HIS A 514 -36.64 -29.52 13.92
C HIS A 514 -37.74 -30.09 13.01
N THR A 515 -38.45 -29.20 12.31
CA THR A 515 -39.53 -29.57 11.37
C THR A 515 -39.21 -29.11 9.94
N GLY A 516 -37.92 -29.02 9.64
CA GLY A 516 -37.38 -28.54 8.37
C GLY A 516 -35.88 -28.83 8.29
N ILE A 517 -35.32 -28.64 7.10
CA ILE A 517 -33.91 -28.94 6.78
C ILE A 517 -32.98 -28.31 7.81
N VAL A 518 -32.12 -29.10 8.44
CA VAL A 518 -31.08 -28.58 9.33
C VAL A 518 -29.87 -28.24 8.49
N ALA A 519 -29.59 -26.95 8.34
CA ALA A 519 -28.57 -26.45 7.43
C ALA A 519 -27.18 -26.33 8.09
N SER A 520 -27.13 -26.19 9.42
CA SER A 520 -25.87 -25.96 10.14
C SER A 520 -25.92 -26.56 11.54
N VAL A 521 -24.78 -27.08 11.98
CA VAL A 521 -24.56 -27.55 13.35
C VAL A 521 -23.22 -27.01 13.86
N LYS A 522 -23.18 -26.58 15.12
CA LYS A 522 -21.97 -26.08 15.78
C LYS A 522 -21.82 -26.54 17.22
N PHE A 523 -20.63 -26.93 17.63
CA PHE A 523 -20.27 -27.15 19.04
C PHE A 523 -19.98 -25.83 19.76
N SER A 524 -20.31 -25.76 21.05
CA SER A 524 -19.78 -24.74 21.94
C SER A 524 -18.26 -24.96 22.17
N PRO A 525 -17.47 -23.91 22.45
CA PRO A 525 -16.03 -24.04 22.69
C PRO A 525 -15.67 -24.98 23.86
N ASP A 526 -16.55 -25.11 24.85
CA ASP A 526 -16.41 -26.06 25.97
C ASP A 526 -16.85 -27.50 25.63
N GLY A 527 -17.44 -27.70 24.45
CA GLY A 527 -17.91 -28.99 23.93
C GLY A 527 -19.16 -29.55 24.61
N ARG A 528 -19.81 -28.80 25.51
CA ARG A 528 -20.98 -29.28 26.29
C ARG A 528 -22.30 -29.15 25.56
N HIS A 529 -22.38 -28.20 24.62
CA HIS A 529 -23.60 -27.90 23.89
C HIS A 529 -23.38 -27.95 22.39
N ILE A 530 -24.46 -28.25 21.69
CA ILE A 530 -24.56 -28.07 20.24
C ILE A 530 -25.65 -27.07 19.94
N VAL A 531 -25.42 -26.25 18.91
CA VAL A 531 -26.43 -25.37 18.33
C VAL A 531 -26.70 -25.81 16.90
N SER A 532 -27.97 -25.90 16.53
CA SER A 532 -28.39 -26.20 15.15
C SER A 532 -29.32 -25.12 14.61
N GLY A 533 -29.13 -24.78 13.33
CA GLY A 533 -29.98 -23.85 12.60
C GLY A 533 -30.75 -24.57 11.49
N SER A 534 -32.06 -24.34 11.41
CA SER A 534 -32.95 -25.03 10.47
C SER A 534 -33.80 -24.07 9.64
N TRP A 535 -34.25 -24.58 8.49
CA TRP A 535 -35.22 -23.94 7.60
C TRP A 535 -36.62 -23.87 8.21
N ASP A 536 -36.86 -24.51 9.37
CA ASP A 536 -38.06 -24.26 10.19
C ASP A 536 -38.07 -22.87 10.87
N GLY A 537 -37.02 -22.07 10.64
CA GLY A 537 -36.88 -20.71 11.16
C GLY A 537 -36.42 -20.68 12.62
N THR A 538 -35.96 -21.80 13.18
CA THR A 538 -35.50 -21.90 14.57
C THR A 538 -34.02 -22.22 14.69
N ILE A 539 -33.41 -21.72 15.77
CA ILE A 539 -32.13 -22.18 16.29
C ILE A 539 -32.40 -23.00 17.55
N ARG A 540 -31.81 -24.19 17.66
CA ARG A 540 -31.99 -25.08 18.80
C ARG A 540 -30.67 -25.40 19.47
N PHE A 541 -30.70 -25.44 20.80
CA PHE A 541 -29.60 -25.88 21.63
C PHE A 541 -29.83 -27.33 22.04
N TRP A 542 -28.76 -28.09 22.16
CA TRP A 542 -28.78 -29.49 22.56
C TRP A 542 -27.69 -29.74 23.58
N ASP A 543 -27.98 -30.55 24.58
CA ASP A 543 -26.98 -31.03 25.52
C ASP A 543 -26.24 -32.24 24.92
N VAL A 544 -24.91 -32.21 24.91
CA VAL A 544 -24.08 -33.22 24.24
C VAL A 544 -24.02 -34.53 25.03
N GLU A 545 -24.15 -34.48 26.37
CA GLU A 545 -24.04 -35.67 27.21
C GLU A 545 -25.32 -36.48 27.24
N THR A 546 -26.46 -35.79 27.30
CA THR A 546 -27.80 -36.36 27.45
C THR A 546 -28.58 -36.46 26.14
N GLY A 547 -28.23 -35.65 25.15
CA GLY A 547 -28.99 -35.52 23.90
C GLY A 547 -30.33 -34.80 24.05
N GLU A 548 -30.57 -34.17 25.20
CA GLU A 548 -31.84 -33.48 25.46
C GLU A 548 -31.89 -32.11 24.76
N PRO A 549 -33.07 -31.72 24.23
CA PRO A 549 -33.27 -30.39 23.67
C PRO A 549 -33.23 -29.33 24.77
N GLY A 550 -32.40 -28.31 24.56
CA GLY A 550 -32.33 -27.12 25.39
C GLY A 550 -33.20 -25.98 24.87
N ARG A 551 -32.68 -24.76 24.96
CA ARG A 551 -33.37 -23.54 24.54
C ARG A 551 -33.65 -23.56 23.03
N ILE A 552 -34.82 -23.06 22.65
CA ILE A 552 -35.19 -22.79 21.25
C ILE A 552 -35.25 -21.28 21.07
N LEU A 553 -34.59 -20.76 20.04
CA LEU A 553 -34.71 -19.38 19.59
C LEU A 553 -35.52 -19.37 18.30
N SER A 554 -36.65 -18.70 18.31
CA SER A 554 -37.47 -18.42 17.13
C SER A 554 -37.65 -16.91 16.96
N PRO A 555 -37.80 -16.41 15.73
CA PRO A 555 -38.15 -15.02 15.52
C PRO A 555 -39.53 -14.74 16.12
N VAL A 556 -39.68 -13.60 16.79
CA VAL A 556 -40.99 -13.07 17.18
C VAL A 556 -41.70 -12.68 15.88
N LEU A 557 -42.79 -13.38 15.54
CA LEU A 557 -43.57 -13.18 14.32
C LEU A 557 -44.00 -11.72 14.18
N GLY A 558 -43.46 -11.06 13.16
CA GLY A 558 -43.76 -9.68 12.83
C GLY A 558 -43.08 -9.21 11.56
N MET A 559 -43.20 -9.95 10.45
CA MET A 559 -43.15 -9.43 9.07
C MET A 559 -43.55 -10.54 8.09
N GLY A 560 -44.42 -10.19 7.15
CA GLY A 560 -45.18 -11.12 6.30
C GLY A 560 -44.40 -11.75 5.14
N ASP A 561 -44.94 -12.88 4.70
CA ASP A 561 -44.84 -13.53 3.39
C ASP A 561 -43.63 -13.14 2.52
N GLY A 562 -42.47 -13.62 2.94
CA GLY A 562 -41.26 -13.75 2.15
C GLY A 562 -40.45 -14.90 2.74
N LEU A 563 -39.92 -15.79 1.88
CA LEU A 563 -39.16 -16.99 2.23
C LEU A 563 -38.27 -16.78 3.47
N PRO A 564 -38.33 -17.65 4.50
CA PRO A 564 -37.55 -17.46 5.72
C PRO A 564 -36.06 -17.43 5.40
N LEU A 565 -35.39 -16.39 5.90
CA LEU A 565 -33.94 -16.17 5.83
C LEU A 565 -33.20 -17.49 6.14
N ALA A 566 -32.45 -18.00 5.17
CA ALA A 566 -31.48 -19.07 5.38
C ALA A 566 -30.46 -18.58 6.41
N MET A 567 -30.66 -18.96 7.68
CA MET A 567 -29.84 -18.53 8.80
C MET A 567 -28.56 -19.38 8.81
N THR A 568 -27.63 -19.07 7.92
CA THR A 568 -26.27 -19.63 7.97
C THR A 568 -25.59 -19.08 9.22
N MET A 569 -25.34 -19.94 10.23
CA MET A 569 -24.44 -19.60 11.33
C MET A 569 -23.02 -19.53 10.77
N VAL A 570 -22.61 -18.37 10.29
CA VAL A 570 -21.20 -18.07 10.00
C VAL A 570 -20.59 -17.56 11.30
N CYS A 571 -19.87 -18.43 11.99
CA CYS A 571 -18.96 -17.99 13.04
C CYS A 571 -17.54 -18.26 12.52
N CYS A 572 -16.79 -17.18 12.30
CA CYS A 572 -15.35 -17.26 12.06
C CYS A 572 -14.70 -17.98 13.24
N SER A 573 -14.16 -19.17 13.02
CA SER A 573 -13.27 -19.83 13.96
C SER A 573 -11.92 -19.10 14.00
N PHE A 574 -11.91 -17.89 14.57
CA PHE A 574 -10.68 -17.30 15.09
C PHE A 574 -10.37 -18.00 16.40
N GLY A 575 -9.26 -18.73 16.43
CA GLY A 575 -8.66 -19.22 17.66
C GLY A 575 -8.15 -18.06 18.50
N MET A 576 -9.05 -17.26 19.09
CA MET A 576 -8.70 -16.40 20.21
C MET A 576 -8.91 -17.19 21.49
N ARG A 577 -7.81 -17.56 22.16
CA ARG A 577 -7.83 -17.74 23.60
C ARG A 577 -8.19 -16.39 24.21
N SER A 578 -9.46 -16.17 24.56
CA SER A 578 -9.80 -15.07 25.46
C SER A 578 -9.36 -15.45 26.87
N PRO A 579 -8.53 -14.66 27.57
CA PRO A 579 -8.52 -14.70 29.02
C PRO A 579 -9.80 -14.02 29.51
N GLU A 580 -10.56 -14.76 30.32
CA GLU A 580 -11.50 -14.28 31.32
C GLU A 580 -12.43 -13.10 30.94
N SER A 581 -13.72 -13.39 30.76
CA SER A 581 -14.74 -12.48 31.29
C SER A 581 -15.87 -13.29 31.91
N GLN A 582 -16.18 -12.90 33.15
CA GLN A 582 -17.13 -13.51 34.06
C GLN A 582 -18.58 -13.09 33.74
N VAL A 583 -19.47 -14.06 33.95
CA VAL A 583 -20.94 -14.01 34.19
C VAL A 583 -21.84 -13.55 33.05
#